data_AF-A0AAW9KSC4-F1
#
_entry.id   AF-A0AAW9KSC4-F1
#
_cell.length_a   1.000
_cell.length_b   1.000
_cell.length_c   1.000
_cell.angle_alpha   90.00
_cell.angle_beta   90.00
_cell.angle_gamma   90.00
#
_symmetry.space_group_name_H-M   'P 1'
#
loop_
_entity.id
_entity.type
_entity.pdbx_description
1 polymer ?
#
loop_
_entity_poly.entity_id
_entity_poly.type
_entity_poly.pdbx_seq_one_letter_code
_entity_poly.pdbx_strand_id
1 'polypeptide(L)' 'MKKQKVFVDANILFSKTLMDWLFFLCEENPGMFQLISTQDVFSEVLYNIRRNNPRAPGIRISRRLELMKE' A
#
# COMPACT_ATOMS: atom_id res chain seq x y z
N MET A 1 15.71 16.00 11.38
CA MET A 1 14.29 16.12 11.80
C MET A 1 13.73 14.74 12.08
N LYS A 2 12.91 14.57 13.14
CA LYS A 2 12.26 13.29 13.45
C LYS A 2 11.16 13.05 12.42
N LYS A 3 11.28 12.01 11.57
CA LYS A 3 10.23 11.65 10.60
C LYS A 3 8.96 11.28 11.35
N GLN A 4 7.82 11.84 10.95
CA GLN A 4 6.54 11.47 11.53
C GLN A 4 6.13 10.08 11.02
N LYS A 5 5.88 9.15 11.95
CA LYS A 5 5.37 7.82 11.59
C LYS A 5 3.89 7.94 11.28
N VAL A 6 3.49 7.48 10.09
CA VAL A 6 2.10 7.50 9.65
C VAL A 6 1.68 6.07 9.37
N PHE A 7 0.66 5.61 10.08
CA PHE A 7 0.05 4.32 9.82
C PHE A 7 -0.85 4.40 8.60
N VAL A 8 -0.65 3.50 7.64
CA VAL A 8 -1.43 3.43 6.39
C VAL A 8 -2.34 2.21 6.42
N ASP A 9 -3.64 2.45 6.28
CA ASP A 9 -4.69 1.44 6.36
C ASP A 9 -5.02 0.81 4.99
N ALA A 10 -5.73 -0.32 5.02
CA ALA A 10 -6.04 -1.13 3.85
C ALA A 10 -6.83 -0.36 2.79
N ASN A 11 -7.74 0.52 3.19
CA ASN A 11 -8.52 1.34 2.25
C ASN A 11 -7.65 2.27 1.38
N ILE A 12 -6.59 2.84 1.96
CA ILE A 12 -5.64 3.70 1.25
C ILE A 12 -4.80 2.88 0.28
N LEU A 13 -4.23 1.76 0.74
CA LEU A 13 -3.40 0.87 -0.09
C LEU A 13 -4.20 0.16 -1.19
N PHE A 14 -5.47 -0.15 -0.92
CA PHE A 14 -6.36 -0.78 -1.90
C PHE A 14 -6.72 0.17 -3.05
N SER A 15 -6.93 1.45 -2.75
CA SER A 15 -7.16 2.48 -3.78
C SER A 15 -5.88 2.76 -4.57
N LYS A 16 -5.85 2.43 -5.86
CA LYS A 16 -4.71 2.77 -6.73
C LYS A 16 -4.38 4.25 -6.68
N THR A 17 -5.38 5.11 -6.83
CA THR A 17 -5.18 6.56 -6.84
C THR A 17 -4.59 7.06 -5.52
N LEU A 18 -5.16 6.69 -4.37
CA LEU A 18 -4.66 7.18 -3.08
C LEU A 18 -3.26 6.67 -2.77
N MET A 19 -3.00 5.38 -3.05
CA MET A 19 -1.68 4.79 -2.90
C MET A 19 -0.66 5.53 -3.78
N ASP A 20 -0.91 5.66 -5.08
CA ASP A 20 0.03 6.34 -5.99
C ASP A 20 0.34 7.78 -5.53
N TRP A 21 -0.67 8.55 -5.12
CA TRP A 21 -0.47 9.91 -4.61
C TRP A 21 0.30 9.95 -3.28
N LEU A 22 0.02 9.03 -2.35
CA LEU A 22 0.70 8.96 -1.06
C LEU A 22 2.19 8.67 -1.24
N PHE A 23 2.52 7.69 -2.09
CA PHE A 23 3.91 7.34 -2.39
C PHE A 23 4.63 8.47 -3.13
N PHE A 24 3.99 9.08 -4.14
CA PHE A 24 4.53 10.25 -4.82
C PHE A 24 4.85 11.41 -3.86
N LEU A 25 3.92 11.76 -2.95
CA LEU A 25 4.17 12.80 -1.96
C LEU A 25 5.34 12.48 -1.02
N CYS A 26 5.49 11.21 -0.65
CA CYS A 26 6.60 10.76 0.20
C CYS A 26 7.95 10.77 -0.52
N GLU A 27 7.99 10.41 -1.80
CA GLU A 27 9.20 10.49 -2.63
C GLU A 27 9.63 11.94 -2.87
N GLU A 28 8.70 12.81 -3.24
CA GLU A 28 8.99 14.23 -3.53
C GLU A 28 9.28 15.06 -2.27
N ASN A 29 8.99 14.54 -1.07
CA ASN A 29 9.25 15.22 0.20
C ASN A 29 10.07 14.31 1.15
N PRO A 30 11.37 14.10 0.87
CA PRO A 30 12.22 13.24 1.69
C PRO A 30 12.21 13.65 3.16
N GLY A 31 11.73 12.74 4.02
CA GLY A 31 11.70 12.95 5.47
C GLY A 31 10.42 13.56 6.03
N MET A 32 9.40 13.80 5.19
CA MET A 32 8.05 14.18 5.64
C MET A 32 7.44 13.09 6.51
N PHE A 33 7.31 11.87 5.97
CA PHE A 33 6.74 10.73 6.67
C PHE A 33 7.63 9.49 6.63
N GLN A 34 7.44 8.63 7.64
CA GLN A 34 7.78 7.22 7.60
C GLN A 34 6.46 6.45 7.56
N LEU A 35 6.09 5.95 6.38
CA LEU A 35 4.90 5.14 6.22
C LEU A 35 5.12 3.77 6.88
N ILE A 36 4.14 3.32 7.67
CA ILE A 36 4.15 2.01 8.30
C ILE A 36 2.78 1.36 8.13
N SER A 37 2.77 0.03 8.03
CA SER A 37 1.54 -0.75 8.04
C SER A 37 1.81 -2.12 8.67
N THR A 38 0.75 -2.88 8.98
CA THR A 38 0.87 -4.24 9.52
C THR A 38 0.73 -5.30 8.43
N GLN A 39 1.17 -6.51 8.74
CA GLN A 39 0.93 -7.67 7.88
C GLN A 39 -0.57 -7.98 7.71
N ASP A 40 -1.40 -7.66 8.71
CA ASP A 40 -2.86 -7.83 8.64
C ASP A 40 -3.48 -6.87 7.63
N VAL A 41 -3.06 -5.60 7.61
CA VAL A 41 -3.49 -4.63 6.59
C VAL A 41 -3.12 -5.11 5.19
N PHE A 42 -1.88 -5.57 4.98
CA PHE A 42 -1.51 -6.13 3.68
C PHE A 42 -2.37 -7.33 3.30
N SER A 43 -2.68 -8.21 4.26
CA SER A 43 -3.54 -9.38 4.02
C SER A 43 -4.97 -8.98 3.63
N GLU A 44 -5.53 -7.95 4.26
CA GLU A 44 -6.84 -7.38 3.91
C GLU A 44 -6.84 -6.80 2.49
N VAL A 45 -5.80 -6.06 2.11
CA VAL A 45 -5.68 -5.53 0.74
C VAL A 45 -5.69 -6.65 -0.29
N LEU A 46 -4.92 -7.72 -0.07
CA LEU A 46 -4.88 -8.87 -0.98
C LEU A 46 -6.21 -9.63 -1.00
N TYR A 47 -6.87 -9.78 0.14
CA TYR A 47 -8.22 -10.35 0.24
C TYR A 47 -9.21 -9.55 -0.61
N ASN A 48 -9.23 -8.23 -0.47
CA ASN A 48 -10.12 -7.35 -1.24
C ASN A 48 -9.83 -7.40 -2.75
N ILE A 49 -8.56 -7.49 -3.16
CA ILE A 49 -8.18 -7.67 -4.57
C ILE A 49 -8.70 -8.99 -5.11
N ARG A 50 -8.48 -10.09 -4.36
CA ARG A 50 -8.94 -11.44 -4.74
C ARG A 50 -10.46 -11.50 -4.80
N ARG A 51 -11.15 -10.90 -3.83
CA ARG A 51 -12.62 -10.83 -3.78
C ARG A 51 -13.18 -10.13 -5.01
N ASN A 52 -12.58 -9.01 -5.42
CA ASN A 52 -13.02 -8.24 -6.59
C ASN A 52 -12.57 -8.87 -7.92
N ASN A 53 -11.50 -9.66 -7.91
CA ASN A 53 -10.95 -10.32 -9.09
C ASN A 53 -10.65 -11.81 -8.82
N PRO A 54 -11.66 -12.68 -8.64
CA PRO A 54 -11.45 -14.05 -8.19
C PRO A 54 -10.52 -14.86 -9.11
N ARG A 55 -10.61 -14.61 -10.42
CA ARG A 55 -9.84 -15.29 -11.47
C ARG A 55 -8.52 -14.60 -11.82
N ALA A 56 -8.13 -13.53 -11.12
CA ALA A 56 -6.87 -12.86 -11.39
C ALA A 56 -5.70 -13.84 -11.20
N PRO A 57 -4.72 -13.85 -12.14
CA PRO A 57 -3.48 -14.59 -11.96
C PRO A 57 -2.79 -14.18 -10.67
N GLY A 58 -2.26 -15.15 -9.92
CA GLY A 58 -1.57 -14.90 -8.65
C GLY A 58 -0.47 -13.84 -8.76
N ILE A 59 0.23 -13.79 -9.90
CA ILE A 59 1.29 -12.80 -10.16
C ILE A 59 0.81 -11.34 -10.11
N ARG A 60 -0.44 -11.05 -10.47
CA ARG A 60 -0.99 -9.67 -10.35
C ARG A 60 -1.15 -9.27 -8.90
N ILE A 61 -1.47 -10.23 -8.03
CA ILE A 61 -1.65 -10.01 -6.59
C ILE A 61 -0.28 -9.89 -5.91
N SER A 62 0.67 -10.75 -6.24
CA SER A 62 2.04 -10.70 -5.71
C SER A 62 2.73 -9.37 -6.04
N ARG A 63 2.64 -8.93 -7.30
CA ARG A 63 3.23 -7.66 -7.73
C ARG A 63 2.67 -6.45 -6.96
N ARG A 64 1.39 -6.49 -6.60
CA ARG A 64 0.76 -5.42 -5.83
C ARG A 64 1.28 -5.37 -4.39
N LEU A 65 1.60 -6.52 -3.79
CA LEU A 65 2.21 -6.61 -2.46
C LEU A 65 3.65 -6.07 -2.46
N GLU A 66 4.43 -6.38 -3.50
CA GLU A 66 5.81 -5.89 -3.65
C GLU A 66 5.85 -4.36 -3.65
N LEU A 67 5.01 -3.72 -4.49
CA LEU A 67 4.90 -2.26 -4.57
C LEU A 67 4.51 -1.57 -3.26
N MET A 68 3.86 -2.26 -2.33
CA MET A 68 3.46 -1.68 -1.03
C MET A 68 4.58 -1.76 0.02
N LYS A 69 5.60 -2.59 -0.23
CA LYS A 69 6.70 -2.86 0.69
C LYS A 69 8.00 -2.16 0.29
N GLU A 70 8.07 -1.62 -0.92
CA GLU A 70 9.13 -0.73 -1.41
C GLU A 70 9.00 0.66 -0.76
#